data_AF-A0A923IUE2-F1
#
_entry.id   AF-A0A923IUE2-F1
#
_cell.length_a   1.000
_cell.length_b   1.000
_cell.length_c   1.000
_cell.angle_alpha   90.00
_cell.angle_beta   90.00
_cell.angle_gamma   90.00
#
_symmetry.space_group_name_H-M   'P 1'
#
loop_
_entity.id
_entity.type
_entity.pdbx_description
1 polymer ?
#
loop_
_entity_poly.entity_id
_entity_poly.type
_entity_poly.pdbx_seq_one_letter_code
_entity_poly.pdbx_strand_id
1 'polypeptide(L)'
;METAQETIPTTEAKAETSTKIFKGTGSQVLLNGLIEEGVHTIFGYPGGAIMPIYDALYDYADKLKHILVRHEQGGIHAAQGFARASGEVGVVFATSGPGATNLVTGLADAQIDSTPLVCITGQVFAHLLGTDAFQETDVINITTPVTKWNYQVTDANEIQEVLAKAFHIAKSGRPGPVLIDITKNAQLQIEEFPEYVKCNHIRSYRPKPKVRIQYIEEAAALINSAKKPFILFGQGVVLGKAEEEFKAFINKSGIPAAWTIMGEGAIPTSHPLNVGMLGMHGNYGPNVLTNECDVLIAIGMRFDDRVTGRLDKYAKQAKVIHLDIDPAEIDKNVKADVGVWGDCKETLPLLTNLVNENKHEDWLAKFRDYNQQEIDQVITPELYPTGDEMTMGEVLRNINEICGGDAVIVTDVGQHQMVACRYAKFNNTRSNITSGGLGTMGFGLPAAIGAKYGAPDKTVIAIIGDGGFQMTPQELGTIMQFGAAVKILILNNRFLGMVRQWQQLFHDKRYSFVNITSPDFVALAKAYYIDGQMVNERANLRTALETMINHEGSYLLEVMVGRENNVFPMVPQGCSVSEIRLK
;
A
#
# COMPACT_ATOMS: atom_id res chain seq x y z
N MET A 1 49.61 -61.94 -31.59
CA MET A 1 49.64 -60.73 -32.44
C MET A 1 48.30 -60.05 -32.28
N GLU A 2 48.00 -59.43 -31.13
CA GLU A 2 48.58 -58.17 -30.60
C GLU A 2 48.49 -57.01 -31.59
N THR A 3 47.63 -56.02 -31.27
CA THR A 3 47.90 -54.58 -31.06
C THR A 3 46.53 -53.88 -30.97
N ALA A 4 46.06 -53.49 -29.78
CA ALA A 4 46.35 -52.25 -29.05
C ALA A 4 45.65 -51.01 -29.65
N GLN A 5 44.62 -50.52 -28.96
CA GLN A 5 44.28 -49.09 -28.93
C GLN A 5 43.79 -48.74 -27.52
N GLU A 6 44.41 -47.70 -26.98
CA GLU A 6 44.37 -47.24 -25.60
C GLU A 6 43.01 -46.66 -25.21
N THR A 7 42.49 -47.09 -24.06
CA THR A 7 41.48 -46.34 -23.32
C THR A 7 42.17 -45.47 -22.28
N ILE A 8 42.16 -44.16 -22.50
CA ILE A 8 42.52 -43.14 -21.50
C ILE A 8 41.32 -42.98 -20.55
N PRO A 9 41.49 -43.15 -19.23
CA PRO A 9 40.43 -42.80 -18.28
C PRO A 9 40.48 -41.28 -18.02
N THR A 10 39.44 -40.57 -18.45
CA THR A 10 39.17 -39.19 -18.01
C THR A 10 38.69 -39.21 -16.56
N THR A 11 39.61 -38.94 -15.64
CA THR A 11 39.28 -38.47 -14.29
C THR A 11 38.66 -37.08 -14.38
N GLU A 12 37.33 -37.01 -14.32
CA GLU A 12 36.63 -35.77 -13.97
C GLU A 12 36.90 -35.46 -12.49
N ALA A 13 37.79 -34.49 -12.27
CA ALA A 13 37.96 -33.87 -10.97
C ALA A 13 36.67 -33.15 -10.59
N LYS A 14 35.97 -33.64 -9.56
CA LYS A 14 34.93 -32.87 -8.87
C LYS A 14 35.59 -31.61 -8.31
N ALA A 15 35.19 -30.45 -8.80
CA ALA A 15 35.53 -29.18 -8.18
C ALA A 15 34.92 -29.15 -6.77
N GLU A 16 35.76 -29.22 -5.74
CA GLU A 16 35.40 -28.87 -4.37
C GLU A 16 35.15 -27.37 -4.32
N THR A 17 33.89 -26.95 -4.47
CA THR A 17 33.46 -25.63 -4.02
C THR A 17 33.52 -25.64 -2.50
N SER A 18 34.56 -25.07 -1.89
CA SER A 18 34.58 -24.84 -0.45
C SER A 18 33.50 -23.82 -0.11
N THR A 19 32.34 -24.29 0.33
CA THR A 19 31.26 -23.42 0.82
C THR A 19 31.80 -22.64 2.02
N LYS A 20 31.68 -21.31 2.01
CA LYS A 20 32.06 -20.51 3.18
C LYS A 20 31.11 -20.88 4.32
N ILE A 21 31.67 -21.34 5.44
CA ILE A 21 30.93 -21.66 6.66
C ILE A 21 31.04 -20.48 7.62
N PHE A 22 29.90 -20.01 8.12
CA PHE A 22 29.82 -19.00 9.17
C PHE A 22 29.50 -19.66 10.50
N LYS A 23 30.28 -19.39 11.53
CA LYS A 23 29.99 -19.85 12.90
C LYS A 23 29.51 -18.68 13.74
N GLY A 24 28.33 -18.77 14.31
CA GLY A 24 27.73 -17.68 15.08
C GLY A 24 26.40 -18.06 15.71
N THR A 25 25.73 -17.09 16.34
CA THR A 25 24.40 -17.31 16.93
C THR A 25 23.30 -17.27 15.88
N GLY A 26 22.15 -17.87 16.15
CA GLY A 26 20.95 -17.72 15.32
C GLY A 26 20.56 -16.26 15.06
N SER A 27 20.75 -15.38 16.05
CA SER A 27 20.59 -13.93 15.88
C SER A 27 21.51 -13.35 14.81
N GLN A 28 22.81 -13.66 14.84
CA GLN A 28 23.77 -13.16 13.85
C GLN A 28 23.45 -13.67 12.44
N VAL A 29 23.01 -14.93 12.33
CA VAL A 29 22.59 -15.53 11.07
C VAL A 29 21.36 -14.85 10.49
N LEU A 30 20.37 -14.54 11.33
CA LEU A 30 19.20 -13.77 10.92
C LEU A 30 19.61 -12.42 10.34
N LEU A 31 20.46 -11.66 11.06
CA LEU A 31 20.89 -10.32 10.63
C LEU A 31 21.72 -10.36 9.34
N ASN A 32 22.62 -11.34 9.21
CA ASN A 32 23.36 -11.58 7.97
C ASN A 32 22.40 -11.90 6.80
N GLY A 33 21.41 -12.76 7.03
CA GLY A 33 20.40 -13.08 6.02
C GLY A 33 19.55 -11.88 5.61
N LEU A 34 19.20 -10.97 6.55
CA LEU A 34 18.51 -9.72 6.22
C LEU A 34 19.36 -8.83 5.31
N ILE A 35 20.66 -8.69 5.61
CA ILE A 35 21.60 -7.92 4.77
C ILE A 35 21.68 -8.53 3.38
N GLU A 36 21.79 -9.86 3.28
CA GLU A 36 21.83 -10.56 1.99
C GLU A 36 20.54 -10.36 1.20
N GLU A 37 19.36 -10.33 1.86
CA GLU A 37 18.08 -9.99 1.21
C GLU A 37 17.95 -8.50 0.82
N GLY A 38 18.94 -7.67 1.15
CA GLY A 38 19.02 -6.25 0.78
C GLY A 38 18.41 -5.30 1.80
N VAL A 39 18.10 -5.78 3.00
CA VAL A 39 17.49 -4.97 4.06
C VAL A 39 18.51 -3.97 4.58
N HIS A 40 18.09 -2.72 4.68
CA HIS A 40 18.89 -1.64 5.29
C HIS A 40 18.12 -0.87 6.39
N THR A 41 16.81 -1.07 6.52
CA THR A 41 15.98 -0.37 7.51
C THR A 41 15.00 -1.34 8.15
N ILE A 42 14.95 -1.30 9.48
CA ILE A 42 14.10 -2.14 10.32
C ILE A 42 13.31 -1.23 11.25
N PHE A 43 11.99 -1.38 11.29
CA PHE A 43 11.14 -0.69 12.26
C PHE A 43 10.82 -1.65 13.40
N GLY A 44 10.99 -1.24 14.66
CA GLY A 44 10.68 -2.18 15.73
C GLY A 44 10.77 -1.66 17.15
N TYR A 45 10.36 -2.51 18.07
CA TYR A 45 10.39 -2.27 19.51
C TYR A 45 11.06 -3.46 20.24
N PRO A 46 12.05 -3.22 21.11
CA PRO A 46 12.76 -4.29 21.82
C PRO A 46 11.91 -4.91 22.95
N GLY A 47 12.22 -6.14 23.33
CA GLY A 47 11.62 -6.80 24.49
C GLY A 47 12.35 -8.09 24.88
N GLY A 48 11.91 -8.72 25.97
CA GLY A 48 12.68 -9.79 26.63
C GLY A 48 12.90 -11.05 25.80
N ALA A 49 11.96 -11.39 24.90
CA ALA A 49 12.01 -12.59 24.08
C ALA A 49 12.83 -12.41 22.79
N ILE A 50 12.84 -11.21 22.22
CA ILE A 50 13.65 -10.85 21.03
C ILE A 50 15.03 -10.26 21.40
N MET A 51 15.33 -10.13 22.71
CA MET A 51 16.55 -9.48 23.19
C MET A 51 17.85 -10.02 22.56
N PRO A 52 18.04 -11.34 22.36
CA PRO A 52 19.24 -11.84 21.70
C PRO A 52 19.44 -11.30 20.28
N ILE A 53 18.37 -10.99 19.54
CA ILE A 53 18.47 -10.38 18.21
C ILE A 53 18.90 -8.91 18.32
N TYR A 54 18.34 -8.17 19.29
CA TYR A 54 18.72 -6.77 19.54
C TYR A 54 20.14 -6.61 20.08
N ASP A 55 20.59 -7.55 20.92
CA ASP A 55 21.96 -7.59 21.41
C ASP A 55 22.95 -7.77 20.26
N ALA A 56 22.69 -8.75 19.38
CA ALA A 56 23.49 -8.93 18.17
C ALA A 56 23.42 -7.72 17.23
N LEU A 57 22.26 -7.06 17.09
CA LEU A 57 22.05 -5.92 16.19
C LEU A 57 22.97 -4.74 16.49
N TYR A 58 23.46 -4.61 17.73
CA TYR A 58 24.44 -3.60 18.12
C TYR A 58 25.70 -3.62 17.24
N ASP A 59 26.18 -4.83 16.89
CA ASP A 59 27.38 -5.03 16.07
C ASP A 59 27.14 -4.81 14.56
N TYR A 60 25.89 -4.52 14.15
CA TYR A 60 25.47 -4.36 12.76
C TYR A 60 24.92 -2.95 12.47
N ALA A 61 25.07 -2.01 13.41
CA ALA A 61 24.51 -0.65 13.30
C ALA A 61 25.04 0.15 12.08
N ASP A 62 26.16 -0.26 11.49
CA ASP A 62 26.73 0.30 10.26
C ASP A 62 26.03 -0.19 8.98
N LYS A 63 25.31 -1.33 9.05
CA LYS A 63 24.65 -1.97 7.91
C LYS A 63 23.13 -1.96 8.00
N LEU A 64 22.59 -2.08 9.22
CA LEU A 64 21.17 -2.16 9.49
C LEU A 64 20.73 -0.99 10.36
N LYS A 65 19.92 -0.10 9.79
CA LYS A 65 19.35 1.02 10.52
C LYS A 65 18.08 0.60 11.24
N HIS A 66 18.13 0.53 12.56
CA HIS A 66 16.94 0.32 13.39
C HIS A 66 16.24 1.65 13.71
N ILE A 67 14.93 1.69 13.47
CA ILE A 67 14.04 2.80 13.83
C ILE A 67 13.17 2.34 14.99
N LEU A 68 13.49 2.86 16.18
CA LEU A 68 12.74 2.61 17.41
C LEU A 68 11.43 3.39 17.40
N VAL A 69 10.32 2.68 17.24
CA VAL A 69 8.97 3.25 17.30
C VAL A 69 8.49 3.47 18.73
N ARG A 70 7.28 4.01 18.93
CA ARG A 70 6.65 4.11 20.26
C ARG A 70 5.59 3.06 20.51
N HIS A 71 5.11 2.42 19.45
CA HIS A 71 4.21 1.26 19.53
C HIS A 71 4.45 0.33 18.34
N GLU A 72 4.34 -0.99 18.50
CA GLU A 72 4.59 -1.95 17.41
C GLU A 72 3.62 -1.76 16.23
N GLN A 73 2.38 -1.32 16.49
CA GLN A 73 1.45 -0.86 15.45
C GLN A 73 2.04 0.27 14.59
N GLY A 74 2.73 1.23 15.21
CA GLY A 74 3.44 2.29 14.51
C GLY A 74 4.58 1.73 13.67
N GLY A 75 5.31 0.73 14.19
CA GLY A 75 6.37 0.03 13.46
C GLY A 75 5.90 -0.67 12.19
N ILE A 76 4.80 -1.41 12.26
CA ILE A 76 4.28 -2.11 11.09
C ILE A 76 3.67 -1.16 10.06
N HIS A 77 2.98 -0.09 10.46
CA HIS A 77 2.49 0.90 9.51
C HIS A 77 3.64 1.72 8.88
N ALA A 78 4.73 1.99 9.63
CA ALA A 78 5.94 2.57 9.05
C ALA A 78 6.59 1.62 8.04
N ALA A 79 6.69 0.32 8.33
CA ALA A 79 7.19 -0.65 7.36
C ALA A 79 6.29 -0.73 6.10
N GLN A 80 4.97 -0.58 6.23
CA GLN A 80 4.08 -0.46 5.07
C GLN A 80 4.33 0.80 4.25
N GLY A 81 4.47 1.95 4.90
CA GLY A 81 4.81 3.20 4.23
C GLY A 81 6.14 3.14 3.49
N PHE A 82 7.14 2.53 4.12
CA PHE A 82 8.45 2.25 3.52
C PHE A 82 8.29 1.39 2.25
N ALA A 83 7.66 0.22 2.38
CA ALA A 83 7.49 -0.73 1.27
C ALA A 83 6.73 -0.13 0.09
N ARG A 84 5.71 0.69 0.36
CA ARG A 84 4.91 1.33 -0.69
C ARG A 84 5.66 2.45 -1.41
N ALA A 85 6.48 3.22 -0.70
CA ALA A 85 7.30 4.28 -1.29
C ALA A 85 8.51 3.72 -2.07
N SER A 86 9.26 2.77 -1.51
CA SER A 86 10.49 2.24 -2.13
C SER A 86 10.23 1.11 -3.14
N GLY A 87 9.18 0.32 -2.91
CA GLY A 87 8.97 -0.95 -3.61
C GLY A 87 9.81 -2.12 -3.12
N GLU A 88 10.43 -1.95 -1.97
CA GLU A 88 11.16 -2.98 -1.26
C GLU A 88 10.28 -3.66 -0.20
N VAL A 89 10.80 -4.72 0.42
CA VAL A 89 10.11 -5.44 1.50
C VAL A 89 10.29 -4.67 2.81
N GLY A 90 9.20 -4.32 3.49
CA GLY A 90 9.27 -3.71 4.82
C GLY A 90 9.61 -4.75 5.88
N VAL A 91 10.53 -4.45 6.81
CA VAL A 91 10.93 -5.36 7.88
C VAL A 91 10.52 -4.80 9.24
N VAL A 92 9.89 -5.64 10.06
CA VAL A 92 9.38 -5.27 11.39
C VAL A 92 9.94 -6.20 12.46
N PHE A 93 10.46 -5.65 13.56
CA PHE A 93 10.86 -6.41 14.76
C PHE A 93 9.90 -6.14 15.92
N ALA A 94 9.43 -7.20 16.57
CA ALA A 94 8.68 -7.12 17.82
C ALA A 94 9.04 -8.27 18.78
N THR A 95 8.80 -8.08 20.07
CA THR A 95 8.95 -9.17 21.06
C THR A 95 7.72 -10.11 21.04
N SER A 96 7.75 -11.14 21.89
CA SER A 96 6.66 -12.09 22.08
C SER A 96 5.40 -11.43 22.69
N GLY A 97 4.33 -12.21 22.80
CA GLY A 97 3.14 -11.84 23.55
C GLY A 97 2.55 -10.51 23.05
N PRO A 98 2.50 -9.45 23.88
CA PRO A 98 1.90 -8.18 23.51
C PRO A 98 2.57 -7.53 22.28
N GLY A 99 3.88 -7.66 22.12
CA GLY A 99 4.59 -7.06 20.99
C GLY A 99 4.13 -7.65 19.66
N ALA A 100 4.00 -8.98 19.60
CA ALA A 100 3.49 -9.69 18.44
C ALA A 100 2.00 -9.40 18.19
N THR A 101 1.16 -9.37 19.22
CA THR A 101 -0.28 -9.08 19.05
C THR A 101 -0.54 -7.64 18.60
N ASN A 102 0.32 -6.69 18.98
CA ASN A 102 0.24 -5.31 18.52
C ASN A 102 0.51 -5.14 17.01
N LEU A 103 1.05 -6.17 16.34
CA LEU A 103 1.23 -6.17 14.88
C LEU A 103 -0.03 -6.57 14.11
N VAL A 104 -1.03 -7.22 14.74
CA VAL A 104 -2.14 -7.88 14.05
C VAL A 104 -2.92 -6.95 13.13
N THR A 105 -3.23 -5.72 13.58
CA THR A 105 -3.92 -4.73 12.73
C THR A 105 -3.09 -4.40 11.48
N GLY A 106 -1.79 -4.18 11.62
CA GLY A 106 -0.92 -3.89 10.48
C GLY A 106 -0.68 -5.08 9.56
N LEU A 107 -0.70 -6.31 10.08
CA LEU A 107 -0.66 -7.53 9.27
C LEU A 107 -1.94 -7.64 8.42
N ALA A 108 -3.11 -7.45 9.04
CA ALA A 108 -4.39 -7.47 8.32
C ALA A 108 -4.46 -6.39 7.24
N ASP A 109 -3.99 -5.18 7.56
CA ASP A 109 -3.92 -4.04 6.65
C ASP A 109 -3.03 -4.35 5.43
N ALA A 110 -1.81 -4.82 5.67
CA ALA A 110 -0.86 -5.21 4.64
C ALA A 110 -1.36 -6.39 3.79
N GLN A 111 -2.07 -7.35 4.38
CA GLN A 111 -2.62 -8.52 3.67
C GLN A 111 -3.66 -8.11 2.63
N ILE A 112 -4.62 -7.25 3.01
CA ILE A 112 -5.69 -6.84 2.11
C ILE A 112 -5.14 -5.91 1.01
N ASP A 113 -4.23 -5.01 1.36
CA ASP A 113 -3.61 -4.04 0.45
C ASP A 113 -2.34 -4.57 -0.24
N SER A 114 -2.06 -5.87 -0.12
CA SER A 114 -0.96 -6.56 -0.82
C SER A 114 0.42 -5.91 -0.62
N THR A 115 0.72 -5.48 0.61
CA THR A 115 1.98 -4.82 0.97
C THR A 115 3.01 -5.85 1.43
N PRO A 116 4.19 -5.94 0.78
CA PRO A 116 5.20 -6.94 1.13
C PRO A 116 5.89 -6.59 2.44
N LEU A 117 5.67 -7.40 3.47
CA LEU A 117 6.30 -7.25 4.78
C LEU A 117 6.91 -8.58 5.25
N VAL A 118 8.02 -8.51 5.98
CA VAL A 118 8.57 -9.61 6.77
C VAL A 118 8.61 -9.16 8.22
N CYS A 119 7.71 -9.70 9.04
CA CYS A 119 7.64 -9.42 10.47
C CYS A 119 8.36 -10.52 11.24
N ILE A 120 9.32 -10.14 12.08
CA ILE A 120 10.07 -11.06 12.94
C ILE A 120 9.69 -10.81 14.39
N THR A 121 9.13 -11.83 15.03
CA THR A 121 8.76 -11.81 16.43
C THR A 121 9.70 -12.69 17.24
N GLY A 122 10.15 -12.22 18.39
CA GLY A 122 10.75 -13.11 19.39
C GLY A 122 9.67 -13.94 20.06
N GLN A 123 10.02 -15.15 20.51
CA GLN A 123 9.14 -16.04 21.26
C GLN A 123 9.83 -16.56 22.53
N VAL A 124 9.05 -17.07 23.48
CA VAL A 124 9.58 -17.80 24.64
C VAL A 124 10.51 -18.96 24.23
N PHE A 125 11.23 -19.54 25.18
CA PHE A 125 12.02 -20.73 24.91
C PHE A 125 11.13 -21.88 24.44
N ALA A 126 11.63 -22.70 23.51
CA ALA A 126 10.87 -23.80 22.90
C ALA A 126 10.26 -24.78 23.92
N HIS A 127 10.97 -25.06 25.03
CA HIS A 127 10.47 -25.94 26.10
C HIS A 127 9.34 -25.34 26.94
N LEU A 128 9.04 -24.05 26.79
CA LEU A 128 7.94 -23.35 27.45
C LEU A 128 6.72 -23.19 26.54
N LEU A 129 6.80 -23.58 25.27
CA LEU A 129 5.67 -23.48 24.35
C LEU A 129 4.51 -24.37 24.83
N GLY A 130 3.31 -23.80 24.86
CA GLY A 130 2.07 -24.42 25.33
C GLY A 130 1.91 -24.48 26.86
N THR A 131 2.68 -23.68 27.62
CA THR A 131 2.68 -23.74 29.10
C THR A 131 2.06 -22.53 29.79
N ASP A 132 1.48 -21.60 29.02
CA ASP A 132 1.03 -20.28 29.51
C ASP A 132 2.18 -19.49 30.15
N ALA A 133 3.36 -19.55 29.53
CA ALA A 133 4.55 -18.88 30.03
C ALA A 133 4.41 -17.35 29.97
N PHE A 134 5.27 -16.65 30.73
CA PHE A 134 5.26 -15.18 30.74
C PHE A 134 5.52 -14.61 29.34
N GLN A 135 4.59 -13.75 28.87
CA GLN A 135 4.57 -13.18 27.51
C GLN A 135 4.55 -14.23 26.38
N GLU A 136 4.06 -15.43 26.65
CA GLU A 136 3.71 -16.39 25.59
C GLU A 136 2.35 -16.03 24.98
N THR A 137 2.27 -16.10 23.67
CA THR A 137 1.02 -16.05 22.90
C THR A 137 1.16 -16.97 21.69
N ASP A 138 0.07 -17.63 21.30
CA ASP A 138 -0.05 -18.38 20.05
C ASP A 138 -0.13 -17.44 18.83
N VAL A 139 1.00 -16.81 18.52
CA VAL A 139 1.13 -15.84 17.43
C VAL A 139 0.84 -16.49 16.07
N ILE A 140 1.18 -17.77 15.90
CA ILE A 140 0.96 -18.48 14.64
C ILE A 140 -0.53 -18.58 14.33
N ASN A 141 -1.36 -19.06 15.26
CA ASN A 141 -2.79 -19.17 14.98
C ASN A 141 -3.48 -17.81 14.91
N ILE A 142 -3.04 -16.83 15.71
CA ILE A 142 -3.57 -15.45 15.65
C ILE A 142 -3.31 -14.80 14.29
N THR A 143 -2.14 -15.03 13.70
CA THR A 143 -1.69 -14.31 12.50
C THR A 143 -1.91 -15.07 11.18
N THR A 144 -2.29 -16.35 11.24
CA THR A 144 -2.63 -17.17 10.06
C THR A 144 -3.64 -16.50 9.12
N PRO A 145 -4.78 -15.93 9.58
CA PRO A 145 -5.77 -15.33 8.67
C PRO A 145 -5.33 -13.98 8.07
N VAL A 146 -4.27 -13.37 8.61
CA VAL A 146 -3.80 -12.02 8.27
C VAL A 146 -2.37 -12.01 7.73
N THR A 147 -1.86 -13.17 7.29
CA THR A 147 -0.56 -13.31 6.63
C THR A 147 -0.66 -14.23 5.42
N LYS A 148 0.23 -14.04 4.44
CA LYS A 148 0.42 -15.00 3.34
C LYS A 148 1.03 -16.31 3.82
N TRP A 149 1.90 -16.20 4.83
CA TRP A 149 2.61 -17.32 5.42
C TRP A 149 3.17 -16.90 6.77
N ASN A 150 3.15 -17.83 7.73
CA ASN A 150 3.85 -17.67 8.98
C ASN A 150 4.56 -18.97 9.38
N TYR A 151 5.57 -18.86 10.24
CA TYR A 151 6.37 -20.00 10.67
C TYR A 151 6.96 -19.77 12.06
N GLN A 152 7.00 -20.81 12.89
CA GLN A 152 7.65 -20.80 14.20
C GLN A 152 8.98 -21.57 14.13
N VAL A 153 10.08 -20.85 14.32
CA VAL A 153 11.44 -21.38 14.36
C VAL A 153 11.78 -21.84 15.78
N THR A 154 12.10 -23.12 15.91
CA THR A 154 12.46 -23.73 17.20
C THR A 154 13.93 -24.10 17.29
N ASP A 155 14.63 -24.17 16.15
CA ASP A 155 16.07 -24.42 16.06
C ASP A 155 16.77 -23.42 15.12
N ALA A 156 17.99 -23.01 15.47
CA ALA A 156 18.74 -22.01 14.70
C ALA A 156 19.02 -22.45 13.25
N ASN A 157 19.18 -23.75 13.00
CA ASN A 157 19.48 -24.27 11.66
C ASN A 157 18.34 -23.99 10.64
N GLU A 158 17.13 -23.70 11.10
CA GLU A 158 15.98 -23.39 10.24
C GLU A 158 16.00 -21.94 9.74
N ILE A 159 16.71 -21.03 10.43
CA ILE A 159 16.57 -19.57 10.25
C ILE A 159 16.87 -19.14 8.81
N GLN A 160 17.95 -19.62 8.20
CA GLN A 160 18.35 -19.20 6.85
C GLN A 160 17.29 -19.59 5.81
N GLU A 161 16.81 -20.84 5.85
CA GLU A 161 15.82 -21.34 4.89
C GLU A 161 14.46 -20.66 5.08
N VAL A 162 14.02 -20.51 6.33
CA VAL A 162 12.76 -19.85 6.69
C VAL A 162 12.77 -18.39 6.27
N LEU A 163 13.87 -17.66 6.53
CA LEU A 163 14.02 -16.27 6.12
C LEU A 163 13.99 -16.13 4.60
N ALA A 164 14.74 -16.96 3.88
CA ALA A 164 14.77 -16.94 2.41
C ALA A 164 13.37 -17.18 1.82
N LYS A 165 12.63 -18.16 2.36
CA LYS A 165 11.23 -18.42 1.97
C LYS A 165 10.32 -17.24 2.31
N ALA A 166 10.45 -16.65 3.49
CA ALA A 166 9.67 -15.49 3.92
C ALA A 166 9.79 -14.34 2.90
N PHE A 167 11.02 -13.95 2.54
CA PHE A 167 11.24 -12.89 1.55
C PHE A 167 10.71 -13.26 0.17
N HIS A 168 10.90 -14.52 -0.25
CA HIS A 168 10.34 -15.00 -1.52
C HIS A 168 8.81 -14.91 -1.55
N ILE A 169 8.13 -15.40 -0.51
CA ILE A 169 6.67 -15.40 -0.41
C ILE A 169 6.15 -13.96 -0.28
N ALA A 170 6.75 -13.12 0.56
CA ALA A 170 6.29 -11.75 0.79
C ALA A 170 6.25 -10.93 -0.51
N LYS A 171 7.29 -11.05 -1.36
CA LYS A 171 7.46 -10.22 -2.57
C LYS A 171 6.87 -10.78 -3.85
N SER A 172 6.61 -12.08 -3.94
CA SER A 172 6.22 -12.72 -5.21
C SER A 172 4.72 -13.02 -5.30
N GLY A 173 4.23 -13.20 -6.53
CA GLY A 173 2.80 -13.29 -6.84
C GLY A 173 2.08 -12.00 -6.45
N ARG A 174 0.89 -12.11 -5.87
CA ARG A 174 0.29 -11.00 -5.13
C ARG A 174 1.08 -10.79 -3.83
N PRO A 175 1.80 -9.65 -3.64
CA PRO A 175 2.63 -9.47 -2.46
C PRO A 175 1.80 -9.39 -1.17
N GLY A 176 2.43 -9.53 -0.02
CA GLY A 176 1.75 -9.47 1.27
C GLY A 176 2.66 -9.77 2.46
N PRO A 177 2.13 -9.65 3.69
CA PRO A 177 2.88 -9.84 4.91
C PRO A 177 3.15 -11.32 5.19
N VAL A 178 4.33 -11.60 5.74
CA VAL A 178 4.68 -12.88 6.35
C VAL A 178 5.22 -12.66 7.75
N LEU A 179 5.12 -13.68 8.61
CA LEU A 179 5.61 -13.61 9.98
C LEU A 179 6.54 -14.78 10.31
N ILE A 180 7.67 -14.48 10.93
CA ILE A 180 8.61 -15.48 11.46
C ILE A 180 8.67 -15.30 12.98
N ASP A 181 8.22 -16.31 13.72
CA ASP A 181 8.25 -16.34 15.17
C ASP A 181 9.45 -17.16 15.64
N ILE A 182 10.41 -16.57 16.34
CA ILE A 182 11.70 -17.21 16.65
C ILE A 182 11.84 -17.41 18.16
N THR A 183 11.85 -18.67 18.60
CA THR A 183 12.06 -19.03 20.01
C THR A 183 13.41 -18.53 20.55
N LYS A 184 13.43 -18.15 21.82
CA LYS A 184 14.63 -17.56 22.44
C LYS A 184 15.86 -18.49 22.41
N ASN A 185 15.69 -19.81 22.50
CA ASN A 185 16.78 -20.76 22.31
C ASN A 185 17.34 -20.72 20.88
N ALA A 186 16.48 -20.69 19.85
CA ALA A 186 16.93 -20.64 18.46
C ALA A 186 17.74 -19.37 18.15
N GLN A 187 17.41 -18.24 18.81
CA GLN A 187 18.20 -17.01 18.67
C GLN A 187 19.60 -17.14 19.29
N LEU A 188 19.73 -17.89 20.39
CA LEU A 188 20.98 -18.02 21.19
C LEU A 188 21.90 -19.16 20.74
N GLN A 189 21.35 -20.21 20.14
CA GLN A 189 22.09 -21.38 19.67
C GLN A 189 23.24 -20.95 18.75
N ILE A 190 24.43 -21.49 19.03
CA ILE A 190 25.64 -21.28 18.22
C ILE A 190 25.86 -22.51 17.37
N GLU A 191 25.83 -22.35 16.06
CA GLU A 191 26.02 -23.44 15.09
C GLU A 191 26.94 -22.99 13.95
N GLU A 192 27.25 -23.94 13.07
CA GLU A 192 27.93 -23.68 11.80
C GLU A 192 26.90 -23.64 10.66
N PHE A 193 26.80 -22.49 10.03
CA PHE A 193 25.82 -22.20 8.99
C PHE A 193 26.51 -22.17 7.63
N PRO A 194 25.88 -22.74 6.59
CA PRO A 194 26.34 -22.52 5.22
C PRO A 194 26.15 -21.05 4.82
N GLU A 195 26.71 -20.69 3.67
CA GLU A 195 26.44 -19.41 3.02
C GLU A 195 24.94 -19.22 2.79
N TYR A 196 24.44 -18.01 3.00
CA TYR A 196 23.03 -17.69 2.81
C TYR A 196 22.64 -17.77 1.32
N VAL A 197 21.55 -18.49 1.03
CA VAL A 197 21.06 -18.67 -0.35
C VAL A 197 19.63 -18.14 -0.44
N LYS A 198 19.43 -17.13 -1.30
CA LYS A 198 18.09 -16.59 -1.59
C LYS A 198 17.18 -17.66 -2.16
N CYS A 199 15.94 -17.69 -1.68
CA CYS A 199 14.93 -18.60 -2.19
C CYS A 199 14.33 -18.06 -3.50
N ASN A 200 14.41 -18.86 -4.56
CA ASN A 200 13.81 -18.55 -5.85
C ASN A 200 12.68 -19.51 -6.23
N HIS A 201 12.48 -20.59 -5.46
CA HIS A 201 11.51 -21.63 -5.76
C HIS A 201 11.05 -22.35 -4.50
N ILE A 202 9.74 -22.60 -4.41
CA ILE A 202 9.12 -23.45 -3.40
C ILE A 202 8.21 -24.43 -4.15
N ARG A 203 8.39 -25.74 -3.93
CA ARG A 203 7.71 -26.79 -4.70
C ARG A 203 6.18 -26.61 -4.81
N SER A 204 5.53 -26.22 -3.71
CA SER A 204 4.08 -26.06 -3.61
C SER A 204 3.57 -24.65 -3.94
N TYR A 205 4.47 -23.68 -4.16
CA TYR A 205 4.10 -22.29 -4.36
C TYR A 205 4.57 -21.79 -5.73
N ARG A 206 3.60 -21.41 -6.56
CA ARG A 206 3.84 -20.87 -7.90
C ARG A 206 3.39 -19.41 -7.91
N PRO A 207 4.31 -18.44 -7.77
CA PRO A 207 3.94 -17.04 -7.62
C PRO A 207 3.34 -16.44 -8.89
N LYS A 208 3.74 -16.92 -10.07
CA LYS A 208 3.18 -16.48 -11.35
C LYS A 208 2.91 -17.67 -12.29
N PRO A 209 1.83 -17.62 -13.09
CA PRO A 209 1.57 -18.63 -14.10
C PRO A 209 2.47 -18.47 -15.33
N LYS A 210 2.45 -19.47 -16.22
CA LYS A 210 2.82 -19.25 -17.62
C LYS A 210 1.63 -18.63 -18.33
N VAL A 211 1.80 -17.43 -18.87
CA VAL A 211 0.76 -16.73 -19.64
C VAL A 211 0.32 -17.59 -20.81
N ARG A 212 -1.00 -17.75 -20.97
CA ARG A 212 -1.60 -18.51 -22.08
C ARG A 212 -1.98 -17.54 -23.20
N ILE A 213 -1.34 -17.67 -24.35
CA ILE A 213 -1.51 -16.77 -25.49
C ILE A 213 -2.96 -16.75 -25.99
N GLN A 214 -3.67 -17.88 -25.92
CA GLN A 214 -5.09 -17.96 -26.30
C GLN A 214 -5.95 -16.89 -25.60
N TYR A 215 -5.80 -16.69 -24.28
CA TYR A 215 -6.58 -15.68 -23.55
C TYR A 215 -6.15 -14.25 -23.90
N ILE A 216 -4.90 -14.05 -24.31
CA ILE A 216 -4.43 -12.75 -24.82
C ILE A 216 -5.07 -12.44 -26.18
N GLU A 217 -5.16 -13.44 -27.06
CA GLU A 217 -5.83 -13.32 -28.38
C GLU A 217 -7.33 -13.08 -28.22
N GLU A 218 -8.01 -13.81 -27.33
CA GLU A 218 -9.43 -13.62 -27.02
C GLU A 218 -9.70 -12.22 -26.44
N ALA A 219 -8.86 -11.76 -25.50
CA ALA A 219 -8.95 -10.41 -24.94
C ALA A 219 -8.75 -9.33 -26.03
N ALA A 220 -7.73 -9.49 -26.87
CA ALA A 220 -7.45 -8.56 -27.96
C ALA A 220 -8.61 -8.50 -28.97
N ALA A 221 -9.22 -9.63 -29.30
CA ALA A 221 -10.38 -9.69 -30.20
C ALA A 221 -11.57 -8.90 -29.66
N LEU A 222 -11.88 -9.07 -28.36
CA LEU A 222 -12.93 -8.29 -27.70
C LEU A 222 -12.62 -6.79 -27.73
N ILE A 223 -11.40 -6.38 -27.34
CA ILE A 223 -10.96 -4.98 -27.36
C ILE A 223 -11.06 -4.37 -28.76
N ASN A 224 -10.57 -5.07 -29.78
CA ASN A 224 -10.57 -4.59 -31.16
C ASN A 224 -11.98 -4.43 -31.76
N SER A 225 -12.95 -5.20 -31.25
CA SER A 225 -14.35 -5.12 -31.68
C SER A 225 -15.17 -4.06 -30.93
N ALA A 226 -14.66 -3.57 -29.79
CA ALA A 226 -15.37 -2.68 -28.87
C ALA A 226 -15.66 -1.32 -29.50
N LYS A 227 -16.84 -0.76 -29.20
CA LYS A 227 -17.22 0.61 -29.54
C LYS A 227 -17.10 1.55 -28.35
N LYS A 228 -17.33 1.06 -27.14
CA LYS A 228 -17.24 1.80 -25.88
C LYS A 228 -16.36 1.05 -24.86
N PRO A 229 -15.09 0.74 -25.21
CA PRO A 229 -14.20 0.07 -24.27
C PRO A 229 -13.89 0.97 -23.07
N PHE A 230 -13.68 0.38 -21.91
CA PHE A 230 -13.33 1.11 -20.71
C PHE A 230 -12.33 0.33 -19.85
N ILE A 231 -11.22 0.97 -19.49
CA ILE A 231 -10.19 0.37 -18.64
C ILE A 231 -10.46 0.78 -17.19
N LEU A 232 -10.42 -0.22 -16.30
CA LEU A 232 -10.35 -0.03 -14.86
C LEU A 232 -9.01 -0.59 -14.39
N PHE A 233 -8.20 0.21 -13.70
CA PHE A 233 -6.89 -0.25 -13.23
C PHE A 233 -6.71 -0.08 -11.73
N GLY A 234 -6.00 -1.03 -11.13
CA GLY A 234 -5.67 -1.04 -9.72
C GLY A 234 -4.18 -1.08 -9.45
N GLN A 235 -3.86 -1.33 -8.19
CA GLN A 235 -2.50 -1.36 -7.67
C GLN A 235 -1.63 -2.43 -8.32
N GLY A 236 -2.22 -3.46 -8.93
CA GLY A 236 -1.47 -4.53 -9.61
C GLY A 236 -0.54 -4.01 -10.71
N VAL A 237 -0.85 -2.87 -11.33
CA VAL A 237 0.06 -2.20 -12.28
C VAL A 237 1.34 -1.75 -11.58
N VAL A 238 1.24 -1.12 -10.41
CA VAL A 238 2.38 -0.62 -9.61
C VAL A 238 3.15 -1.78 -8.97
N LEU A 239 2.44 -2.78 -8.46
CA LEU A 239 3.05 -3.96 -7.82
C LEU A 239 3.83 -4.81 -8.84
N GLY A 240 3.29 -4.97 -10.06
CA GLY A 240 3.97 -5.61 -11.19
C GLY A 240 5.09 -4.77 -11.82
N LYS A 241 5.29 -3.52 -11.37
CA LYS A 241 6.23 -2.56 -11.98
C LYS A 241 5.96 -2.34 -13.48
N ALA A 242 4.67 -2.35 -13.86
CA ALA A 242 4.18 -2.39 -15.23
C ALA A 242 3.67 -1.03 -15.73
N GLU A 243 4.07 0.08 -15.09
CA GLU A 243 3.58 1.42 -15.40
C GLU A 243 3.85 1.82 -16.86
N GLU A 244 5.06 1.54 -17.38
CA GLU A 244 5.42 1.87 -18.76
C GLU A 244 4.69 0.98 -19.79
N GLU A 245 4.52 -0.30 -19.50
CA GLU A 245 3.76 -1.23 -20.34
C GLU A 245 2.27 -0.86 -20.37
N PHE A 246 1.73 -0.46 -19.22
CA PHE A 246 0.36 0.04 -19.11
C PHE A 246 0.18 1.33 -19.90
N LYS A 247 1.11 2.27 -19.76
CA LYS A 247 1.12 3.53 -20.52
C LYS A 247 1.20 3.29 -22.03
N ALA A 248 2.01 2.33 -22.49
CA ALA A 248 2.08 1.95 -23.89
C ALA A 248 0.75 1.36 -24.40
N PHE A 249 0.14 0.48 -23.60
CA PHE A 249 -1.17 -0.13 -23.91
C PHE A 249 -2.29 0.91 -24.04
N ILE A 250 -2.44 1.82 -23.07
CA ILE A 250 -3.49 2.84 -23.10
C ILE A 250 -3.28 3.82 -24.26
N ASN A 251 -2.04 4.23 -24.54
CA ASN A 251 -1.76 5.18 -25.61
C ASN A 251 -2.02 4.61 -27.00
N LYS A 252 -1.69 3.33 -27.21
CA LYS A 252 -1.99 2.66 -28.48
C LYS A 252 -3.50 2.45 -28.65
N SER A 253 -4.16 1.94 -27.61
CA SER A 253 -5.58 1.58 -27.70
C SER A 253 -6.53 2.80 -27.67
N GLY A 254 -6.09 3.92 -27.10
CA GLY A 254 -6.90 5.14 -26.97
C GLY A 254 -8.09 5.00 -26.02
N ILE A 255 -8.08 3.99 -25.15
CA ILE A 255 -9.20 3.65 -24.28
C ILE A 255 -9.18 4.54 -23.02
N PRO A 256 -10.31 5.16 -22.61
CA PRO A 256 -10.39 5.87 -21.33
C PRO A 256 -10.09 4.92 -20.16
N ALA A 257 -9.32 5.39 -19.19
CA ALA A 257 -8.83 4.61 -18.07
C ALA A 257 -9.17 5.28 -16.74
N ALA A 258 -9.89 4.55 -15.89
CA ALA A 258 -10.23 4.95 -14.53
C ALA A 258 -9.53 4.08 -13.51
N TRP A 259 -9.31 4.59 -12.30
CA TRP A 259 -8.49 3.94 -11.30
C TRP A 259 -9.22 3.69 -9.99
N THR A 260 -8.79 2.63 -9.30
CA THR A 260 -9.05 2.44 -7.87
C THR A 260 -8.13 3.31 -7.05
N ILE A 261 -8.50 3.69 -5.82
CA ILE A 261 -7.64 4.44 -4.88
C ILE A 261 -6.22 3.87 -4.81
N MET A 262 -6.10 2.54 -4.77
CA MET A 262 -4.80 1.87 -4.66
C MET A 262 -3.99 1.86 -5.97
N GLY A 263 -4.64 2.08 -7.12
CA GLY A 263 -3.99 2.23 -8.43
C GLY A 263 -3.62 3.66 -8.78
N GLU A 264 -4.00 4.63 -7.94
CA GLU A 264 -3.71 6.04 -8.16
C GLU A 264 -2.20 6.31 -8.23
N GLY A 265 -1.78 7.11 -9.22
CA GLY A 265 -0.38 7.39 -9.49
C GLY A 265 0.33 6.37 -10.39
N ALA A 266 -0.31 5.27 -10.81
CA ALA A 266 0.30 4.34 -11.78
C ALA A 266 0.57 4.99 -13.15
N ILE A 267 -0.18 6.05 -13.47
CA ILE A 267 0.09 6.98 -14.57
C ILE A 267 -0.07 8.41 -14.04
N PRO A 268 0.53 9.44 -14.68
CA PRO A 268 0.33 10.81 -14.28
C PRO A 268 -1.16 11.19 -14.23
N THR A 269 -1.57 11.93 -13.21
CA THR A 269 -2.98 12.38 -13.08
C THR A 269 -3.43 13.27 -14.23
N SER A 270 -2.48 13.92 -14.91
CA SER A 270 -2.70 14.76 -16.10
C SER A 270 -2.80 13.98 -17.41
N HIS A 271 -2.64 12.65 -17.40
CA HIS A 271 -2.69 11.84 -18.61
C HIS A 271 -4.05 12.01 -19.31
N PRO A 272 -4.11 12.24 -20.64
CA PRO A 272 -5.36 12.60 -21.33
C PRO A 272 -6.42 11.51 -21.36
N LEU A 273 -6.00 10.26 -21.14
CA LEU A 273 -6.90 9.10 -21.01
C LEU A 273 -7.24 8.75 -19.55
N ASN A 274 -6.66 9.45 -18.56
CA ASN A 274 -7.07 9.30 -17.18
C ASN A 274 -8.40 10.03 -16.97
N VAL A 275 -9.46 9.27 -16.71
CA VAL A 275 -10.82 9.82 -16.56
C VAL A 275 -11.29 9.91 -15.11
N GLY A 276 -10.44 9.54 -14.14
CA GLY A 276 -10.69 9.73 -12.71
C GLY A 276 -10.89 8.45 -11.89
N MET A 277 -11.26 8.66 -10.63
CA MET A 277 -11.43 7.63 -9.61
C MET A 277 -12.75 6.87 -9.77
N LEU A 278 -12.75 5.59 -9.45
CA LEU A 278 -13.94 4.73 -9.41
C LEU A 278 -14.53 4.61 -7.99
N GLY A 279 -15.79 4.21 -7.93
CA GLY A 279 -16.43 3.71 -6.72
C GLY A 279 -17.25 4.72 -5.96
N MET A 280 -17.49 4.40 -4.68
CA MET A 280 -18.43 5.07 -3.79
C MET A 280 -18.25 6.59 -3.74
N HIS A 281 -17.01 7.09 -3.75
CA HIS A 281 -16.68 8.51 -3.80
C HIS A 281 -15.92 8.89 -5.08
N GLY A 282 -16.00 8.07 -6.13
CA GLY A 282 -15.30 8.28 -7.39
C GLY A 282 -15.87 9.44 -8.21
N ASN A 283 -15.25 9.70 -9.35
CA ASN A 283 -15.70 10.71 -10.31
C ASN A 283 -17.00 10.29 -10.99
N TYR A 284 -17.81 11.28 -11.36
CA TYR A 284 -19.16 11.08 -11.88
C TYR A 284 -19.16 10.31 -13.20
N GLY A 285 -18.34 10.75 -14.17
CA GLY A 285 -18.23 10.14 -15.49
C GLY A 285 -17.84 8.66 -15.45
N PRO A 286 -16.70 8.28 -14.84
CA PRO A 286 -16.28 6.89 -14.70
C PRO A 286 -17.34 5.97 -14.11
N ASN A 287 -18.03 6.41 -13.06
CA ASN A 287 -19.04 5.62 -12.38
C ASN A 287 -20.32 5.42 -13.21
N VAL A 288 -20.83 6.48 -13.85
CA VAL A 288 -21.98 6.37 -14.76
C VAL A 288 -21.64 5.49 -15.97
N LEU A 289 -20.50 5.76 -16.61
CA LEU A 289 -20.12 5.12 -17.87
C LEU A 289 -19.63 3.68 -17.72
N THR A 290 -19.32 3.24 -16.49
CA THR A 290 -19.09 1.81 -16.18
C THR A 290 -20.26 0.94 -16.66
N ASN A 291 -21.50 1.40 -16.48
CA ASN A 291 -22.69 0.67 -16.91
C ASN A 291 -23.17 1.03 -18.33
N GLU A 292 -22.40 1.82 -19.08
CA GLU A 292 -22.66 2.11 -20.50
C GLU A 292 -21.61 1.51 -21.45
N CYS A 293 -20.45 1.12 -20.93
CA CYS A 293 -19.40 0.47 -21.70
C CYS A 293 -19.86 -0.90 -22.25
N ASP A 294 -19.28 -1.32 -23.37
CA ASP A 294 -19.56 -2.61 -24.00
C ASP A 294 -18.45 -3.65 -23.74
N VAL A 295 -17.22 -3.20 -23.47
CA VAL A 295 -16.10 -4.03 -23.01
C VAL A 295 -15.43 -3.34 -21.82
N LEU A 296 -15.38 -4.04 -20.69
CA LEU A 296 -14.73 -3.59 -19.46
C LEU A 296 -13.43 -4.35 -19.26
N ILE A 297 -12.31 -3.64 -19.16
CA ILE A 297 -10.96 -4.22 -19.05
C ILE A 297 -10.42 -3.90 -17.66
N ALA A 298 -10.49 -4.87 -16.74
CA ALA A 298 -9.97 -4.75 -15.38
C ALA A 298 -8.51 -5.22 -15.34
N ILE A 299 -7.60 -4.35 -14.89
CA ILE A 299 -6.16 -4.58 -14.89
C ILE A 299 -5.61 -4.44 -13.47
N GLY A 300 -5.18 -5.55 -12.87
CA GLY A 300 -4.54 -5.55 -11.56
C GLY A 300 -5.43 -5.00 -10.45
N MET A 301 -6.72 -5.39 -10.45
CA MET A 301 -7.71 -4.94 -9.47
C MET A 301 -8.66 -6.08 -9.07
N ARG A 302 -9.27 -5.95 -7.89
CA ARG A 302 -10.03 -7.02 -7.22
C ARG A 302 -11.56 -6.84 -7.14
N PHE A 303 -12.13 -5.92 -7.93
CA PHE A 303 -13.57 -5.58 -7.91
C PHE A 303 -14.14 -5.45 -6.48
N ASP A 304 -13.51 -4.59 -5.67
CA ASP A 304 -13.92 -4.34 -4.29
C ASP A 304 -15.33 -3.73 -4.18
N ASP A 305 -16.03 -3.97 -3.06
CA ASP A 305 -17.40 -3.47 -2.87
C ASP A 305 -17.51 -1.95 -2.89
N ARG A 306 -16.43 -1.23 -2.50
CA ARG A 306 -16.35 0.23 -2.59
C ARG A 306 -16.20 0.72 -4.00
N VAL A 307 -15.77 -0.15 -4.93
CA VAL A 307 -15.71 0.15 -6.37
C VAL A 307 -17.00 -0.27 -7.07
N THR A 308 -17.51 -1.46 -6.79
CA THR A 308 -18.63 -2.02 -7.55
C THR A 308 -20.01 -1.57 -7.08
N GLY A 309 -20.15 -1.21 -5.79
CA GLY A 309 -21.47 -1.09 -5.18
C GLY A 309 -22.26 -2.40 -5.37
N ARG A 310 -23.47 -2.30 -5.92
CA ARG A 310 -24.32 -3.46 -6.20
C ARG A 310 -23.85 -4.34 -7.37
N LEU A 311 -23.28 -5.50 -7.05
CA LEU A 311 -22.82 -6.49 -8.02
C LEU A 311 -23.89 -7.01 -8.98
N ASP A 312 -25.16 -7.06 -8.57
CA ASP A 312 -26.27 -7.52 -9.43
C ASP A 312 -26.59 -6.54 -10.56
N LYS A 313 -26.20 -5.26 -10.41
CA LYS A 313 -26.34 -4.22 -11.44
C LYS A 313 -25.01 -3.82 -12.10
N TYR A 314 -23.87 -4.27 -11.58
CA TYR A 314 -22.57 -3.83 -12.04
C TYR A 314 -22.21 -4.42 -13.42
N ALA A 315 -22.00 -3.55 -14.40
CA ALA A 315 -21.48 -3.85 -15.74
C ALA A 315 -22.16 -5.05 -16.47
N LYS A 316 -23.46 -5.30 -16.25
CA LYS A 316 -24.17 -6.47 -16.80
C LYS A 316 -24.32 -6.46 -18.33
N GLN A 317 -24.18 -5.30 -18.94
CA GLN A 317 -24.22 -5.11 -20.38
C GLN A 317 -22.87 -5.36 -21.08
N ALA A 318 -21.76 -5.35 -20.33
CA ALA A 318 -20.41 -5.37 -20.89
C ALA A 318 -19.83 -6.79 -20.94
N LYS A 319 -18.91 -7.00 -21.88
CA LYS A 319 -17.95 -8.11 -21.84
C LYS A 319 -16.81 -7.77 -20.91
N VAL A 320 -16.48 -8.65 -19.99
CA VAL A 320 -15.46 -8.39 -18.95
C VAL A 320 -14.17 -9.14 -19.26
N ILE A 321 -13.07 -8.40 -19.36
CA ILE A 321 -11.71 -8.92 -19.44
C ILE A 321 -11.03 -8.61 -18.10
N HIS A 322 -10.47 -9.62 -17.44
CA HIS A 322 -9.83 -9.45 -16.13
C HIS A 322 -8.40 -9.96 -16.16
N LEU A 323 -7.44 -9.04 -16.04
CA LEU A 323 -6.01 -9.32 -15.91
C LEU A 323 -5.64 -9.30 -14.42
N ASP A 324 -5.26 -10.45 -13.87
CA ASP A 324 -4.80 -10.55 -12.49
C ASP A 324 -3.74 -11.65 -12.34
N ILE A 325 -2.82 -11.46 -11.38
CA ILE A 325 -1.78 -12.44 -11.05
C ILE A 325 -2.32 -13.53 -10.11
N ASP A 326 -3.34 -13.19 -9.31
CA ASP A 326 -3.96 -14.09 -8.35
C ASP A 326 -5.19 -14.76 -8.99
N PRO A 327 -5.15 -16.09 -9.22
CA PRO A 327 -6.27 -16.78 -9.84
C PRO A 327 -7.52 -16.78 -8.94
N ALA A 328 -7.37 -16.53 -7.63
CA ALA A 328 -8.51 -16.42 -6.71
C ALA A 328 -9.29 -15.11 -6.89
N GLU A 329 -8.74 -14.11 -7.58
CA GLU A 329 -9.41 -12.84 -7.87
C GLU A 329 -10.26 -12.92 -9.15
N ILE A 330 -9.90 -13.79 -10.09
CA ILE A 330 -10.66 -14.02 -11.32
C ILE A 330 -11.99 -14.70 -10.96
N ASP A 331 -13.09 -14.21 -11.52
CA ASP A 331 -14.47 -14.68 -11.27
C ASP A 331 -14.98 -14.57 -9.82
N LYS A 332 -14.22 -13.95 -8.91
CA LYS A 332 -14.57 -13.87 -7.49
C LYS A 332 -15.83 -13.06 -7.23
N ASN A 333 -15.82 -11.81 -7.69
CA ASN A 333 -16.91 -10.84 -7.47
C ASN A 333 -17.67 -10.54 -8.77
N VAL A 334 -16.95 -10.34 -9.86
CA VAL A 334 -17.49 -10.11 -11.21
C VAL A 334 -16.99 -11.24 -12.10
N LYS A 335 -17.91 -11.91 -12.77
CA LYS A 335 -17.58 -12.98 -13.71
C LYS A 335 -16.91 -12.38 -14.95
N ALA A 336 -15.72 -12.86 -15.29
CA ALA A 336 -15.01 -12.49 -16.49
C ALA A 336 -15.51 -13.32 -17.69
N ASP A 337 -15.63 -12.68 -18.85
CA ASP A 337 -15.74 -13.40 -20.13
C ASP A 337 -14.37 -13.93 -20.55
N VAL A 338 -13.30 -13.18 -20.28
CA VAL A 338 -11.90 -13.59 -20.52
C VAL A 338 -11.04 -13.28 -19.29
N GLY A 339 -10.59 -14.32 -18.59
CA GLY A 339 -9.65 -14.21 -17.47
C GLY A 339 -8.21 -14.38 -17.95
N VAL A 340 -7.44 -13.29 -17.97
CA VAL A 340 -6.02 -13.29 -18.31
C VAL A 340 -5.21 -13.44 -17.03
N TRP A 341 -4.92 -14.70 -16.67
CA TRP A 341 -4.11 -15.00 -15.50
C TRP A 341 -2.62 -14.77 -15.78
N GLY A 342 -2.01 -13.75 -15.16
CA GLY A 342 -0.62 -13.40 -15.37
C GLY A 342 -0.18 -12.10 -14.70
N ASP A 343 1.13 -11.86 -14.69
CA ASP A 343 1.71 -10.59 -14.27
C ASP A 343 1.44 -9.53 -15.35
N CYS A 344 0.92 -8.36 -14.95
CA CYS A 344 0.66 -7.24 -15.84
C CYS A 344 1.90 -6.83 -16.65
N LYS A 345 3.11 -6.98 -16.08
CA LYS A 345 4.39 -6.71 -16.75
C LYS A 345 4.60 -7.58 -17.99
N GLU A 346 4.08 -8.81 -17.97
CA GLU A 346 4.19 -9.78 -19.06
C GLU A 346 2.97 -9.74 -19.99
N THR A 347 1.76 -9.58 -19.43
CA THR A 347 0.51 -9.67 -20.21
C THR A 347 0.23 -8.41 -21.02
N LEU A 348 0.56 -7.21 -20.51
CA LEU A 348 0.27 -5.96 -21.20
C LEU A 348 1.05 -5.79 -22.52
N PRO A 349 2.36 -6.12 -22.63
CA PRO A 349 3.07 -6.09 -23.90
C PRO A 349 2.47 -7.03 -24.95
N LEU A 350 2.11 -8.26 -24.54
CA LEU A 350 1.51 -9.24 -25.44
C LEU A 350 0.16 -8.75 -25.97
N LEU A 351 -0.67 -8.17 -25.09
CA LEU A 351 -1.94 -7.59 -25.47
C LEU A 351 -1.76 -6.36 -26.38
N THR A 352 -0.81 -5.48 -26.04
CA THR A 352 -0.47 -4.29 -26.82
C THR A 352 -0.10 -4.64 -28.25
N ASN A 353 0.59 -5.75 -28.50
CA ASN A 353 0.96 -6.18 -29.85
C ASN A 353 -0.25 -6.57 -30.72
N LEU A 354 -1.33 -7.06 -30.12
CA LEU A 354 -2.51 -7.57 -30.84
C LEU A 354 -3.64 -6.56 -30.96
N VAL A 355 -3.68 -5.53 -30.11
CA VAL A 355 -4.69 -4.48 -30.21
C VAL A 355 -4.38 -3.50 -31.35
N ASN A 356 -5.44 -3.03 -32.01
CA ASN A 356 -5.38 -2.02 -33.05
C ASN A 356 -5.22 -0.64 -32.42
N GLU A 357 -4.57 0.27 -33.15
CA GLU A 357 -4.55 1.68 -32.76
C GLU A 357 -5.94 2.29 -32.90
N ASN A 358 -6.40 3.02 -31.89
CA ASN A 358 -7.68 3.72 -31.88
C ASN A 358 -7.62 4.95 -30.95
N LYS A 359 -8.62 5.82 -31.03
CA LYS A 359 -8.74 7.04 -30.21
C LYS A 359 -10.05 7.16 -29.45
N HIS A 360 -11.10 6.45 -29.89
CA HIS A 360 -12.43 6.45 -29.26
C HIS A 360 -12.96 7.87 -28.94
N GLU A 361 -12.76 8.84 -29.84
CA GLU A 361 -12.98 10.27 -29.56
C GLU A 361 -14.40 10.58 -29.06
N ASP A 362 -15.43 10.04 -29.72
CA ASP A 362 -16.83 10.21 -29.31
C ASP A 362 -17.12 9.62 -27.92
N TRP A 363 -16.47 8.50 -27.59
CA TRP A 363 -16.64 7.85 -26.29
C TRP A 363 -15.92 8.63 -25.20
N LEU A 364 -14.68 9.06 -25.45
CA LEU A 364 -13.90 9.91 -24.54
C LEU A 364 -14.57 11.27 -24.30
N ALA A 365 -15.23 11.85 -25.31
CA ALA A 365 -16.00 13.08 -25.17
C ALA A 365 -17.09 12.96 -24.09
N LYS A 366 -17.78 11.82 -23.98
CA LYS A 366 -18.77 11.62 -22.92
C LYS A 366 -18.17 11.70 -21.52
N PHE A 367 -16.98 11.14 -21.29
CA PHE A 367 -16.30 11.29 -20.01
C PHE A 367 -16.00 12.76 -19.70
N ARG A 368 -15.58 13.53 -20.71
CA ARG A 368 -15.33 14.97 -20.56
C ARG A 368 -16.60 15.75 -20.24
N ASP A 369 -17.73 15.41 -20.86
CA ASP A 369 -19.03 16.05 -20.57
C ASP A 369 -19.48 15.80 -19.12
N TYR A 370 -19.35 14.56 -18.63
CA TYR A 370 -19.65 14.25 -17.24
C TYR A 370 -18.65 14.88 -16.25
N ASN A 371 -17.37 14.92 -16.61
CA ASN A 371 -16.36 15.60 -15.82
C ASN A 371 -16.65 17.10 -15.73
N GLN A 372 -17.11 17.75 -16.80
CA GLN A 372 -17.49 19.17 -16.76
C GLN A 372 -18.67 19.41 -15.81
N GLN A 373 -19.69 18.55 -15.83
CA GLN A 373 -20.80 18.63 -14.87
C GLN A 373 -20.34 18.51 -13.42
N GLU A 374 -19.39 17.59 -13.16
CA GLU A 374 -18.79 17.42 -11.85
C GLU A 374 -17.90 18.61 -11.44
N ILE A 375 -17.15 19.18 -12.40
CA ILE A 375 -16.36 20.39 -12.21
C ILE A 375 -17.24 21.53 -11.70
N ASP A 376 -18.37 21.75 -12.37
CA ASP A 376 -19.25 22.87 -12.06
C ASP A 376 -19.98 22.68 -10.73
N GLN A 377 -20.41 21.46 -10.42
CA GLN A 377 -21.29 21.18 -9.28
C GLN A 377 -20.57 20.80 -7.99
N VAL A 378 -19.36 20.23 -8.09
CA VAL A 378 -18.64 19.60 -6.97
C VAL A 378 -17.21 20.10 -6.86
N ILE A 379 -16.40 19.96 -7.91
CA ILE A 379 -14.95 20.23 -7.81
C ILE A 379 -14.67 21.72 -7.63
N THR A 380 -15.33 22.60 -8.40
CA THR A 380 -15.11 24.04 -8.28
C THR A 380 -15.52 24.58 -6.91
N PRO A 381 -16.71 24.27 -6.37
CA PRO A 381 -17.07 24.66 -5.00
C PRO A 381 -16.10 24.15 -3.93
N GLU A 382 -15.56 22.95 -4.11
CA GLU A 382 -14.65 22.33 -3.13
C GLU A 382 -13.21 22.85 -3.25
N LEU A 383 -12.72 23.16 -4.46
CA LEU A 383 -11.36 23.70 -4.64
C LEU A 383 -11.30 25.22 -4.54
N TYR A 384 -12.39 25.94 -4.83
CA TYR A 384 -12.50 27.39 -4.84
C TYR A 384 -13.74 27.85 -4.06
N PRO A 385 -13.81 27.57 -2.74
CA PRO A 385 -14.98 27.95 -1.94
C PRO A 385 -15.13 29.47 -1.88
N THR A 386 -16.38 29.93 -1.98
CA THR A 386 -16.73 31.37 -1.89
C THR A 386 -17.21 31.81 -0.51
N GLY A 387 -17.58 30.86 0.37
CA GLY A 387 -17.99 31.14 1.75
C GLY A 387 -16.81 31.45 2.67
N ASP A 388 -17.07 31.62 3.97
CA ASP A 388 -16.02 31.98 4.95
C ASP A 388 -15.17 30.77 5.42
N GLU A 389 -15.74 29.55 5.38
CA GLU A 389 -15.03 28.34 5.82
C GLU A 389 -14.07 27.81 4.76
N MET A 390 -12.88 27.38 5.17
CA MET A 390 -11.96 26.64 4.30
C MET A 390 -12.49 25.22 4.05
N THR A 391 -12.35 24.74 2.83
CA THR A 391 -12.64 23.36 2.45
C THR A 391 -11.35 22.53 2.45
N MET A 392 -11.48 21.20 2.53
CA MET A 392 -10.30 20.33 2.43
C MET A 392 -9.70 20.39 1.01
N GLY A 393 -10.55 20.49 -0.02
CA GLY A 393 -10.11 20.65 -1.40
C GLY A 393 -9.31 21.93 -1.66
N GLU A 394 -9.67 23.06 -1.04
CA GLU A 394 -8.89 24.31 -1.14
C GLU A 394 -7.46 24.12 -0.63
N VAL A 395 -7.29 23.37 0.47
CA VAL A 395 -5.97 23.04 1.02
C VAL A 395 -5.17 22.18 0.03
N LEU A 396 -5.79 21.11 -0.51
CA LEU A 396 -5.15 20.24 -1.50
C LEU A 396 -4.77 20.96 -2.80
N ARG A 397 -5.61 21.90 -3.28
CA ARG A 397 -5.29 22.76 -4.43
C ARG A 397 -3.98 23.52 -4.20
N ASN A 398 -3.85 24.18 -3.04
CA ASN A 398 -2.63 24.91 -2.69
C ASN A 398 -1.41 23.98 -2.57
N ILE A 399 -1.55 22.78 -1.98
CA ILE A 399 -0.47 21.79 -1.93
C ILE A 399 0.00 21.44 -3.35
N ASN A 400 -0.92 21.15 -4.26
CA ASN A 400 -0.56 20.81 -5.64
C ASN A 400 0.20 21.94 -6.34
N GLU A 401 -0.17 23.20 -6.09
CA GLU A 401 0.50 24.37 -6.66
C GLU A 401 1.91 24.56 -6.09
N ILE A 402 2.10 24.33 -4.78
CA ILE A 402 3.40 24.49 -4.12
C ILE A 402 4.34 23.33 -4.46
N CYS A 403 3.84 22.09 -4.46
CA CYS A 403 4.65 20.88 -4.68
C CYS A 403 4.75 20.46 -6.16
N GLY A 404 3.98 21.06 -7.07
CA GLY A 404 3.98 20.71 -8.49
C GLY A 404 3.47 19.29 -8.81
N GLY A 405 2.88 18.57 -7.85
CA GLY A 405 2.46 17.18 -8.00
C GLY A 405 3.58 16.13 -7.80
N ASP A 406 4.71 16.53 -7.20
CA ASP A 406 5.87 15.66 -7.00
C ASP A 406 6.02 15.09 -5.58
N ALA A 407 5.14 15.48 -4.66
CA ALA A 407 5.12 14.97 -3.29
C ALA A 407 4.62 13.52 -3.21
N VAL A 408 5.07 12.80 -2.18
CA VAL A 408 4.42 11.57 -1.72
C VAL A 408 3.35 11.97 -0.72
N ILE A 409 2.11 11.66 -1.03
CA ILE A 409 0.95 11.89 -0.17
C ILE A 409 0.64 10.60 0.57
N VAL A 410 0.67 10.70 1.89
CA VAL A 410 0.24 9.64 2.80
C VAL A 410 -1.04 10.09 3.47
N THR A 411 -2.07 9.26 3.45
CA THR A 411 -3.36 9.62 4.07
C THR A 411 -3.69 8.69 5.21
N ASP A 412 -4.30 9.25 6.26
CA ASP A 412 -5.08 8.47 7.20
C ASP A 412 -6.49 8.21 6.63
N VAL A 413 -7.42 7.69 7.43
CA VAL A 413 -8.73 7.22 6.94
C VAL A 413 -9.87 8.17 7.30
N GLY A 414 -10.69 8.54 6.31
CA GLY A 414 -11.86 9.39 6.51
C GLY A 414 -12.20 10.28 5.32
N GLN A 415 -12.86 11.42 5.56
CA GLN A 415 -13.18 12.37 4.47
C GLN A 415 -11.92 12.97 3.85
N HIS A 416 -10.92 13.31 4.66
CA HIS A 416 -9.63 13.83 4.20
C HIS A 416 -8.92 12.86 3.26
N GLN A 417 -9.05 11.54 3.48
CA GLN A 417 -8.55 10.48 2.59
C GLN A 417 -9.19 10.60 1.20
N MET A 418 -10.52 10.66 1.15
CA MET A 418 -11.26 10.74 -0.12
C MET A 418 -10.98 12.06 -0.84
N VAL A 419 -10.90 13.17 -0.11
CA VAL A 419 -10.54 14.48 -0.68
C VAL A 419 -9.12 14.44 -1.24
N ALA A 420 -8.16 13.87 -0.51
CA ALA A 420 -6.79 13.72 -0.96
C ALA A 420 -6.71 12.87 -2.24
N CYS A 421 -7.33 11.69 -2.29
CA CYS A 421 -7.38 10.87 -3.51
C CYS A 421 -8.06 11.62 -4.67
N ARG A 422 -9.12 12.39 -4.42
CA ARG A 422 -9.82 13.07 -5.52
C ARG A 422 -9.05 14.25 -6.09
N TYR A 423 -8.24 14.93 -5.28
CA TYR A 423 -7.70 16.24 -5.64
C TYR A 423 -6.18 16.33 -5.60
N ALA A 424 -5.45 15.40 -5.01
CA ALA A 424 -4.00 15.34 -5.13
C ALA A 424 -3.60 15.09 -6.59
N LYS A 425 -2.50 15.70 -7.02
CA LYS A 425 -1.91 15.46 -8.34
C LYS A 425 -0.64 14.66 -8.18
N PHE A 426 -0.44 13.69 -9.07
CA PHE A 426 0.72 12.83 -9.05
C PHE A 426 1.36 12.79 -10.43
N ASN A 427 2.64 13.18 -10.49
CA ASN A 427 3.49 12.98 -11.66
C ASN A 427 4.25 11.65 -11.61
N ASN A 428 4.41 11.09 -10.41
CA ASN A 428 5.25 9.93 -10.13
C ASN A 428 4.41 8.77 -9.56
N THR A 429 4.80 7.53 -9.87
CA THR A 429 4.26 6.32 -9.23
C THR A 429 4.68 6.26 -7.76
N ARG A 430 4.01 5.41 -6.97
CA ARG A 430 4.28 5.20 -5.53
C ARG A 430 4.17 6.46 -4.68
N SER A 431 3.47 7.47 -5.17
CA SER A 431 3.23 8.73 -4.46
C SER A 431 1.89 8.78 -3.72
N ASN A 432 0.97 7.84 -3.93
CA ASN A 432 -0.25 7.71 -3.14
C ASN A 432 -0.13 6.53 -2.16
N ILE A 433 -0.13 6.80 -0.85
CA ILE A 433 0.03 5.79 0.20
C ILE A 433 -1.13 5.94 1.19
N THR A 434 -1.99 4.93 1.27
CA THR A 434 -3.19 4.96 2.12
C THR A 434 -3.62 3.57 2.55
N SER A 435 -4.30 3.44 3.69
CA SER A 435 -4.99 2.20 4.05
C SER A 435 -6.35 2.15 3.33
N GLY A 436 -6.43 1.35 2.27
CA GLY A 436 -7.63 1.27 1.43
C GLY A 436 -8.54 0.11 1.81
N GLY A 437 -7.99 -1.09 1.83
CA GLY A 437 -8.74 -2.33 2.01
C GLY A 437 -9.28 -2.54 3.42
N LEU A 438 -8.44 -2.33 4.44
CA LEU A 438 -8.88 -2.42 5.84
C LEU A 438 -9.44 -1.10 6.38
N GLY A 439 -8.91 0.03 5.91
CA GLY A 439 -9.34 1.36 6.36
C GLY A 439 -8.93 1.66 7.81
N THR A 440 -7.66 1.43 8.13
CA THR A 440 -7.09 1.60 9.46
C THR A 440 -6.83 3.08 9.81
N MET A 441 -7.62 3.64 10.75
CA MET A 441 -7.30 4.94 11.36
C MET A 441 -6.03 4.86 12.20
N GLY A 442 -5.19 5.91 12.16
CA GLY A 442 -3.86 5.91 12.76
C GLY A 442 -2.76 5.37 11.84
N PHE A 443 -3.08 5.08 10.59
CA PHE A 443 -2.10 4.67 9.58
C PHE A 443 -1.20 5.84 9.14
N GLY A 444 -1.79 7.03 8.99
CA GLY A 444 -1.18 8.15 8.25
C GLY A 444 0.18 8.62 8.78
N LEU A 445 0.30 8.87 10.09
CA LEU A 445 1.55 9.35 10.69
C LEU A 445 2.68 8.30 10.61
N PRO A 446 2.53 7.06 11.13
CA PRO A 446 3.59 6.06 11.04
C PRO A 446 3.94 5.71 9.59
N ALA A 447 2.95 5.55 8.69
CA ALA A 447 3.23 5.28 7.29
C ALA A 447 4.01 6.42 6.61
N ALA A 448 3.79 7.68 6.98
CA ALA A 448 4.56 8.80 6.46
C ALA A 448 6.03 8.79 6.94
N ILE A 449 6.27 8.40 8.20
CA ILE A 449 7.63 8.16 8.71
C ILE A 449 8.32 7.12 7.84
N GLY A 450 7.65 5.97 7.62
CA GLY A 450 8.12 4.91 6.75
C GLY A 450 8.42 5.35 5.32
N ALA A 451 7.47 6.05 4.70
CA ALA A 451 7.60 6.57 3.35
C ALA A 451 8.78 7.52 3.21
N LYS A 452 9.10 8.31 4.24
CA LYS A 452 10.29 9.17 4.23
C LYS A 452 11.60 8.38 4.23
N TYR A 453 11.64 7.20 4.85
CA TYR A 453 12.78 6.28 4.70
C TYR A 453 12.81 5.57 3.34
N GLY A 454 11.66 5.32 2.73
CA GLY A 454 11.56 4.68 1.41
C GLY A 454 11.77 5.64 0.23
N ALA A 455 11.60 6.94 0.44
CA ALA A 455 11.78 8.01 -0.54
C ALA A 455 12.45 9.23 0.12
N PRO A 456 13.73 9.12 0.53
CA PRO A 456 14.41 10.15 1.32
C PRO A 456 14.51 11.51 0.62
N ASP A 457 14.57 11.52 -0.71
CA ASP A 457 14.70 12.75 -1.51
C ASP A 457 13.36 13.42 -1.82
N LYS A 458 12.23 12.78 -1.49
CA LYS A 458 10.89 13.32 -1.77
C LYS A 458 10.33 14.06 -0.56
N THR A 459 9.53 15.08 -0.83
CA THR A 459 8.63 15.68 0.17
C THR A 459 7.53 14.68 0.49
N VAL A 460 7.42 14.27 1.75
CA VAL A 460 6.37 13.37 2.23
C VAL A 460 5.38 14.17 3.06
N ILE A 461 4.12 14.20 2.63
CA ILE A 461 3.03 14.93 3.31
C ILE A 461 2.03 13.91 3.84
N ALA A 462 1.88 13.87 5.16
CA ALA A 462 0.84 13.11 5.83
C ALA A 462 -0.42 13.99 5.94
N ILE A 463 -1.48 13.64 5.23
CA ILE A 463 -2.80 14.29 5.31
C ILE A 463 -3.67 13.46 6.24
N ILE A 464 -3.95 14.01 7.42
CA ILE A 464 -4.53 13.28 8.54
C ILE A 464 -5.77 14.02 9.05
N GLY A 465 -6.82 13.30 9.43
CA GLY A 465 -7.95 13.86 10.17
C GLY A 465 -7.65 14.02 11.66
N ASP A 466 -8.27 14.98 12.31
CA ASP A 466 -8.16 15.23 13.75
C ASP A 466 -8.41 13.98 14.62
N GLY A 467 -9.39 13.14 14.25
CA GLY A 467 -9.63 11.88 14.97
C GLY A 467 -8.62 10.77 14.66
N GLY A 468 -8.11 10.71 13.43
CA GLY A 468 -7.12 9.73 13.03
C GLY A 468 -5.75 9.97 13.69
N PHE A 469 -5.34 11.25 13.74
CA PHE A 469 -4.09 11.65 14.39
C PHE A 469 -3.99 11.21 15.86
N GLN A 470 -5.13 11.23 16.57
CA GLN A 470 -5.21 10.84 17.98
C GLN A 470 -5.00 9.34 18.23
N MET A 471 -5.03 8.49 17.20
CA MET A 471 -4.79 7.04 17.33
C MET A 471 -3.31 6.71 17.55
N THR A 472 -2.41 7.45 16.91
CA THR A 472 -0.96 7.18 16.95
C THR A 472 -0.07 8.41 17.19
N PRO A 473 -0.45 9.40 18.02
CA PRO A 473 0.34 10.63 18.20
C PRO A 473 1.68 10.37 18.87
N GLN A 474 1.84 9.24 19.57
CA GLN A 474 3.11 8.83 20.16
C GLN A 474 4.24 8.73 19.14
N GLU A 475 3.95 8.50 17.85
CA GLU A 475 4.98 8.40 16.81
C GLU A 475 5.64 9.74 16.47
N LEU A 476 5.14 10.88 16.98
CA LEU A 476 5.92 12.12 17.05
C LEU A 476 7.23 11.91 17.83
N GLY A 477 7.25 11.02 18.83
CA GLY A 477 8.45 10.63 19.54
C GLY A 477 9.46 9.88 18.68
N THR A 478 9.00 9.16 17.65
CA THR A 478 9.86 8.50 16.65
C THR A 478 10.49 9.55 15.73
N ILE A 479 9.69 10.53 15.27
CA ILE A 479 10.20 11.67 14.49
C ILE A 479 11.25 12.45 15.29
N MET A 480 10.96 12.78 16.55
CA MET A 480 11.87 13.48 17.45
C MET A 480 13.22 12.77 17.58
N GLN A 481 13.21 11.44 17.72
CA GLN A 481 14.43 10.65 17.94
C GLN A 481 15.26 10.48 16.66
N PHE A 482 14.63 10.30 15.50
CA PHE A 482 15.32 9.89 14.26
C PHE A 482 15.31 10.94 13.15
N GLY A 483 14.62 12.07 13.34
CA GLY A 483 14.63 13.20 12.41
C GLY A 483 13.97 12.93 11.05
N ALA A 484 13.03 11.99 10.96
CA ALA A 484 12.30 11.73 9.72
C ALA A 484 11.48 12.97 9.33
N ALA A 485 11.92 13.71 8.31
CA ALA A 485 11.36 15.01 7.90
C ALA A 485 10.02 14.87 7.16
N VAL A 486 8.95 14.66 7.92
CA VAL A 486 7.57 14.48 7.45
C VAL A 486 6.78 15.78 7.61
N LYS A 487 5.98 16.13 6.61
CA LYS A 487 5.06 17.28 6.68
C LYS A 487 3.70 16.79 7.18
N ILE A 488 3.31 17.16 8.38
CA ILE A 488 2.11 16.64 9.03
C ILE A 488 0.99 17.67 8.89
N LEU A 489 0.04 17.41 8.00
CA LEU A 489 -1.12 18.25 7.77
C LEU A 489 -2.36 17.62 8.43
N ILE A 490 -2.86 18.27 9.47
CA ILE A 490 -4.11 17.89 10.12
C ILE A 490 -5.25 18.73 9.53
N LEU A 491 -6.22 18.09 8.90
CA LEU A 491 -7.46 18.72 8.44
C LEU A 491 -8.53 18.58 9.53
N ASN A 492 -8.59 19.58 10.42
CA ASN A 492 -9.43 19.54 11.61
C ASN A 492 -10.85 20.07 11.32
N ASN A 493 -11.81 19.15 11.20
CA ASN A 493 -13.24 19.47 11.09
C ASN A 493 -14.00 19.26 12.42
N ARG A 494 -13.32 18.85 13.50
CA ARG A 494 -13.87 18.56 14.84
C ARG A 494 -14.87 17.40 14.85
N PHE A 495 -14.73 16.47 13.90
CA PHE A 495 -15.62 15.35 13.71
C PHE A 495 -14.89 14.10 13.20
N LEU A 496 -15.43 12.93 13.54
CA LEU A 496 -15.27 11.73 12.72
C LEU A 496 -16.08 11.89 11.43
N GLY A 497 -15.58 12.75 10.53
CA GLY A 497 -16.33 13.35 9.43
C GLY A 497 -17.01 12.34 8.50
N MET A 498 -16.34 11.21 8.21
CA MET A 498 -16.93 10.17 7.35
C MET A 498 -18.17 9.56 8.01
N VAL A 499 -18.07 9.15 9.28
CA VAL A 499 -19.20 8.59 10.02
C VAL A 499 -20.30 9.64 10.21
N ARG A 500 -19.92 10.90 10.46
CA ARG A 500 -20.86 12.02 10.57
C ARG A 500 -21.65 12.23 9.28
N GLN A 501 -21.02 12.21 8.11
CA GLN A 501 -21.70 12.32 6.81
C GLN A 501 -22.74 11.20 6.63
N TRP A 502 -22.40 9.96 7.00
CA TRP A 502 -23.35 8.85 6.94
C TRP A 502 -24.54 9.04 7.89
N GLN A 503 -24.29 9.50 9.13
CA GLN A 503 -25.35 9.82 10.09
C GLN A 503 -26.24 10.99 9.60
N GLN A 504 -25.65 11.98 8.93
CA GLN A 504 -26.35 13.11 8.34
C GLN A 504 -27.31 12.67 7.21
N LEU A 505 -26.85 11.79 6.33
CA LEU A 505 -27.58 11.41 5.12
C LEU A 505 -28.59 10.28 5.35
N PHE A 506 -28.30 9.34 6.26
CA PHE A 506 -29.09 8.09 6.39
C PHE A 506 -29.70 7.87 7.78
N HIS A 507 -29.41 8.74 8.75
CA HIS A 507 -29.88 8.57 10.14
C HIS A 507 -30.40 9.88 10.74
N ASP A 508 -31.14 10.67 9.97
CA ASP A 508 -31.84 11.89 10.43
C ASP A 508 -30.95 12.90 11.18
N LYS A 509 -29.66 13.00 10.81
CA LYS A 509 -28.68 13.85 11.50
C LYS A 509 -28.50 13.52 12.98
N ARG A 510 -28.74 12.27 13.37
CA ARG A 510 -28.51 11.78 14.74
C ARG A 510 -27.01 11.56 14.96
N TYR A 511 -26.28 12.64 15.24
CA TYR A 511 -24.83 12.63 15.45
C TYR A 511 -24.46 11.90 16.75
N SER A 512 -24.12 10.62 16.63
CA SER A 512 -23.85 9.71 17.74
C SER A 512 -22.36 9.43 17.84
N PHE A 513 -21.70 9.97 18.89
CA PHE A 513 -20.28 9.80 19.20
C PHE A 513 -19.30 10.15 18.05
N VAL A 514 -19.71 11.08 17.17
CA VAL A 514 -18.89 11.55 16.06
C VAL A 514 -18.27 12.93 16.29
N ASN A 515 -18.79 13.71 17.24
CA ASN A 515 -18.11 14.93 17.69
C ASN A 515 -16.85 14.52 18.45
N ILE A 516 -15.70 15.05 18.05
CA ILE A 516 -14.43 14.74 18.72
C ILE A 516 -13.78 16.04 19.20
N THR A 517 -13.28 15.99 20.44
CA THR A 517 -12.51 17.08 21.01
C THR A 517 -11.04 16.81 20.75
N SER A 518 -10.38 17.73 20.04
CA SER A 518 -8.94 17.63 19.77
C SER A 518 -8.12 18.21 20.91
N PRO A 519 -6.95 17.63 21.25
CA PRO A 519 -5.95 18.32 22.05
C PRO A 519 -5.36 19.50 21.26
N ASP A 520 -4.57 20.35 21.92
CA ASP A 520 -3.73 21.32 21.24
C ASP A 520 -2.60 20.58 20.50
N PHE A 521 -2.79 20.34 19.19
CA PHE A 521 -1.84 19.61 18.37
C PHE A 521 -0.50 20.34 18.21
N VAL A 522 -0.50 21.67 18.22
CA VAL A 522 0.71 22.47 18.12
C VAL A 522 1.53 22.37 19.41
N ALA A 523 0.88 22.48 20.57
CA ALA A 523 1.54 22.26 21.86
C ALA A 523 2.05 20.82 21.99
N LEU A 524 1.29 19.84 21.49
CA LEU A 524 1.70 18.44 21.47
C LEU A 524 2.93 18.22 20.56
N ALA A 525 2.95 18.76 19.34
CA ALA A 525 4.12 18.72 18.47
C ALA A 525 5.34 19.39 19.11
N LYS A 526 5.14 20.56 19.73
CA LYS A 526 6.19 21.28 20.45
C LYS A 526 6.78 20.48 21.61
N ALA A 527 5.96 19.67 22.30
CA ALA A 527 6.45 18.77 23.36
C ALA A 527 7.42 17.69 22.83
N TYR A 528 7.36 17.39 21.53
CA TYR A 528 8.29 16.51 20.81
C TYR A 528 9.33 17.28 19.98
N TYR A 529 9.52 18.58 20.24
CA TYR A 529 10.45 19.46 19.52
C TYR A 529 10.18 19.57 18.02
N ILE A 530 8.91 19.44 17.62
CA ILE A 530 8.47 19.62 16.24
C ILE A 530 7.77 20.98 16.15
N ASP A 531 8.22 21.82 15.23
CA ASP A 531 7.59 23.10 14.97
C ASP A 531 6.20 22.91 14.38
N GLY A 532 5.30 23.81 14.69
CA GLY A 532 3.96 23.74 14.14
C GLY A 532 3.15 25.01 14.32
N GLN A 533 2.06 25.08 13.57
CA GLN A 533 1.13 26.19 13.54
C GLN A 533 -0.30 25.67 13.33
N MET A 534 -1.27 26.39 13.90
CA MET A 534 -2.68 26.25 13.57
C MET A 534 -3.14 27.42 12.70
N VAL A 535 -3.93 27.13 11.67
CA VAL A 535 -4.53 28.11 10.76
C VAL A 535 -6.05 27.97 10.79
N ASN A 536 -6.71 29.08 11.10
CA ASN A 536 -8.17 29.22 11.09
C ASN A 536 -8.67 30.35 10.16
N GLU A 537 -7.76 31.13 9.57
CA GLU A 537 -8.07 32.21 8.65
C GLU A 537 -7.53 31.91 7.25
N ARG A 538 -8.41 31.96 6.23
CA ARG A 538 -8.05 31.66 4.82
C ARG A 538 -6.89 32.50 4.30
N ALA A 539 -6.78 33.77 4.71
CA ALA A 539 -5.70 34.66 4.29
C ALA A 539 -4.30 34.14 4.64
N ASN A 540 -4.19 33.31 5.69
CA ASN A 540 -2.92 32.75 6.16
C ASN A 540 -2.64 31.35 5.62
N LEU A 541 -3.60 30.71 4.93
CA LEU A 541 -3.51 29.32 4.49
C LEU A 541 -2.30 29.07 3.59
N ARG A 542 -2.15 29.88 2.52
CA ARG A 542 -1.09 29.68 1.54
C ARG A 542 0.30 29.83 2.19
N THR A 543 0.52 30.90 2.93
CA THR A 543 1.79 31.17 3.61
C THR A 543 2.16 30.07 4.61
N ALA A 544 1.18 29.54 5.36
CA ALA A 544 1.43 28.46 6.30
C ALA A 544 1.77 27.14 5.61
N LEU A 545 1.11 26.83 4.49
CA LEU A 545 1.46 25.66 3.66
C LEU A 545 2.87 25.77 3.08
N GLU A 546 3.24 26.94 2.54
CA GLU A 546 4.59 27.22 2.04
C GLU A 546 5.63 27.09 3.17
N THR A 547 5.31 27.58 4.37
CA THR A 547 6.17 27.43 5.57
C THR A 547 6.37 25.96 5.92
N MET A 548 5.30 25.17 6.03
CA MET A 548 5.37 23.74 6.33
C MET A 548 6.20 22.99 5.28
N ILE A 549 5.92 23.21 4.00
CA ILE A 549 6.55 22.47 2.89
C ILE A 549 8.04 22.79 2.79
N ASN A 550 8.43 24.05 2.94
CA ASN A 550 9.82 24.50 2.82
C ASN A 550 10.65 24.31 4.10
N HIS A 551 10.04 23.93 5.22
CA HIS A 551 10.75 23.62 6.45
C HIS A 551 11.75 22.46 6.23
N GLU A 552 12.95 22.49 6.80
CA GLU A 552 13.92 21.40 6.57
C GLU A 552 13.53 20.11 7.30
N GLY A 553 13.10 20.23 8.56
CA GLY A 553 12.66 19.11 9.39
C GLY A 553 11.16 18.80 9.26
N SER A 554 10.66 18.01 10.22
CA SER A 554 9.22 17.80 10.37
C SER A 554 8.51 19.08 10.80
N TYR A 555 7.26 19.23 10.38
CA TYR A 555 6.43 20.37 10.71
C TYR A 555 4.97 19.94 10.82
N LEU A 556 4.27 20.37 11.87
CA LEU A 556 2.83 20.13 12.05
C LEU A 556 2.03 21.37 11.68
N LEU A 557 1.16 21.24 10.69
CA LEU A 557 0.19 22.26 10.32
C LEU A 557 -1.22 21.75 10.60
N GLU A 558 -1.91 22.38 11.53
CA GLU A 558 -3.34 22.18 11.74
C GLU A 558 -4.12 23.20 10.93
N VAL A 559 -5.02 22.75 10.06
CA VAL A 559 -5.92 23.62 9.30
C VAL A 559 -7.36 23.35 9.74
N MET A 560 -8.00 24.39 10.26
CA MET A 560 -9.41 24.33 10.62
C MET A 560 -10.26 24.39 9.35
N VAL A 561 -11.07 23.36 9.09
CA VAL A 561 -11.94 23.28 7.91
C VAL A 561 -13.42 23.18 8.32
N GLY A 562 -14.31 23.37 7.33
CA GLY A 562 -15.75 23.32 7.53
C GLY A 562 -16.22 22.02 8.20
N ARG A 563 -17.04 22.16 9.25
CA ARG A 563 -17.41 21.03 10.12
C ARG A 563 -18.35 20.03 9.44
N GLU A 564 -19.30 20.56 8.67
CA GLU A 564 -20.40 19.79 8.08
C GLU A 564 -20.27 19.55 6.57
N ASN A 565 -19.07 19.77 6.01
CA ASN A 565 -18.79 19.46 4.60
C ASN A 565 -18.92 17.97 4.34
N ASN A 566 -19.49 17.60 3.18
CA ASN A 566 -19.68 16.22 2.76
C ASN A 566 -18.86 15.93 1.51
N VAL A 567 -18.36 14.71 1.40
CA VAL A 567 -17.63 14.25 0.22
C VAL A 567 -18.64 13.80 -0.83
N PHE A 568 -18.65 14.51 -1.95
CA PHE A 568 -19.37 14.17 -3.16
C PHE A 568 -18.40 14.08 -4.35
N PRO A 569 -18.77 13.38 -5.45
CA PRO A 569 -19.97 12.57 -5.62
C PRO A 569 -20.03 11.37 -4.66
N MET A 570 -21.23 10.82 -4.46
CA MET A 570 -21.44 9.67 -3.59
C MET A 570 -22.43 8.67 -4.19
N VAL A 571 -22.08 7.39 -4.16
CA VAL A 571 -23.02 6.29 -4.40
C VAL A 571 -23.75 6.00 -3.08
N PRO A 572 -25.07 6.22 -2.99
CA PRO A 572 -25.81 5.91 -1.77
C PRO A 572 -25.81 4.41 -1.47
N GLN A 573 -26.01 4.06 -0.20
CA GLN A 573 -26.10 2.66 0.20
C GLN A 573 -27.24 1.95 -0.55
N GLY A 574 -26.95 0.77 -1.10
CA GLY A 574 -27.92 -0.03 -1.85
C GLY A 574 -28.18 0.41 -3.30
N CYS A 575 -27.43 1.39 -3.82
CA CYS A 575 -27.48 1.81 -5.21
C CYS A 575 -26.42 1.13 -6.08
N SER A 576 -26.65 1.10 -7.40
CA SER A 576 -25.61 0.80 -8.39
C SER A 576 -24.57 1.92 -8.42
N VAL A 577 -23.34 1.59 -8.82
CA VAL A 577 -22.28 2.59 -9.04
C VAL A 577 -22.70 3.67 -10.05
N SER A 578 -23.51 3.30 -11.04
CA SER A 578 -24.03 4.23 -12.07
C SER A 578 -25.11 5.18 -11.56
N GLU A 579 -25.62 4.95 -10.34
CA GLU A 579 -26.62 5.80 -9.66
C GLU A 579 -25.93 6.80 -8.70
N ILE A 580 -24.64 7.06 -8.93
CA ILE A 580 -23.84 8.05 -8.22
C ILE A 580 -24.47 9.44 -8.30
N ARG A 581 -24.40 10.19 -7.20
CA ARG A 581 -25.02 11.52 -7.08
C ARG A 581 -23.97 12.60 -6.88
N LEU A 582 -24.12 13.71 -7.60
CA LEU A 582 -23.27 14.89 -7.45
C LEU A 582 -23.55 15.68 -6.15
N LYS A 583 -24.73 15.50 -5.54
CA LYS A 583 -25.17 16.17 -4.29
C LYS A 583 -26.17 15.31 -3.52
#